data_AF-A0A953WPS7-F1
#
_entry.id   AF-A0A953WPS7-F1
#
_cell.length_a   1.000
_cell.length_b   1.000
_cell.length_c   1.000
_cell.angle_alpha   90.00
_cell.angle_beta   90.00
_cell.angle_gamma   90.00
#
_symmetry.space_group_name_H-M   'P 1'
#
loop_
_entity.id
_entity.type
_entity.pdbx_description
1 polymer ?
#
loop_
_entity_poly.entity_id
_entity_poly.type
_entity_poly.pdbx_seq_one_letter_code
_entity_poly.pdbx_strand_id
1 'polypeptide(L)' 'MTTSASQSFVNVGERTNVTGSAVFRKMITEGRYADAVEVARQQVENGAQVIDVNMDEGMLDGAEAMRTFLNLIAA' A
#
# COMPACT_ATOMS: atom_id res chain seq x y z
N MET A 1 4.51 28.85 -22.25
CA MET A 1 4.94 27.47 -21.96
C MET A 1 5.33 27.41 -20.50
N THR A 2 4.44 26.90 -19.65
CA THR A 2 4.77 26.60 -18.25
C THR A 2 5.72 25.42 -18.27
N THR A 3 6.96 25.65 -17.85
CA THR A 3 7.96 24.59 -17.64
C THR A 3 7.38 23.58 -16.66
N SER A 4 7.02 22.40 -17.16
CA SER A 4 6.71 21.24 -16.32
C SER A 4 7.98 20.93 -15.55
N ALA A 5 8.04 21.33 -14.29
CA ALA A 5 9.08 20.83 -13.40
C ALA A 5 8.92 19.31 -13.38
N SER A 6 9.84 18.59 -14.02
CA SER A 6 9.97 17.15 -13.81
C SER A 6 10.02 16.96 -12.30
N GLN A 7 9.08 16.21 -11.72
CA GLN A 7 9.16 15.86 -10.29
C GLN A 7 10.52 15.16 -10.10
N SER A 8 11.49 15.86 -9.52
CA SER A 8 12.86 15.37 -9.37
C SER A 8 12.98 14.35 -8.24
N PHE A 9 11.94 14.21 -7.41
CA PHE A 9 11.84 13.23 -6.35
C PHE A 9 10.46 12.55 -6.36
N VAL A 10 10.47 11.22 -6.25
CA VAL A 10 9.27 10.37 -6.18
C VAL A 10 9.26 9.66 -4.84
N ASN A 11 8.31 10.03 -3.98
CA ASN A 11 8.06 9.35 -2.73
C ASN A 11 7.31 8.05 -3.00
N VAL A 12 7.88 6.93 -2.56
CA VAL A 12 7.22 5.62 -2.53
C VAL A 12 6.75 5.35 -1.10
N GLY A 13 5.44 5.21 -0.90
CA GLY A 13 4.88 4.89 0.41
C GLY A 13 5.13 3.43 0.79
N GLU A 14 5.77 3.20 1.93
CA GLU A 14 6.24 1.87 2.39
C GLU A 14 5.31 1.16 3.39
N ARG A 15 4.25 1.82 3.89
CA ARG A 15 3.48 1.33 5.06
C ARG A 15 2.53 0.18 4.74
N THR A 16 2.28 -0.08 3.47
CA THR A 16 1.49 -1.19 2.90
C THR A 16 2.34 -2.46 2.77
N ASN A 17 3.04 -2.80 3.86
CA ASN A 17 4.03 -3.87 3.90
C ASN A 17 3.81 -4.75 5.14
N VAL A 18 3.45 -6.02 4.93
CA VAL A 18 3.14 -6.98 5.99
C VAL A 18 4.36 -7.29 6.87
N THR A 19 5.56 -7.32 6.29
CA THR A 19 6.79 -7.54 7.06
C THR A 19 7.20 -6.28 7.83
N GLY A 20 7.11 -5.11 7.20
CA GLY A 20 7.58 -3.82 7.73
C GLY A 20 6.62 -3.10 8.69
N SER A 21 5.33 -3.44 8.68
CA SER A 21 4.29 -2.75 9.47
C SER A 21 3.46 -3.74 10.29
N ALA A 22 3.61 -3.70 11.62
CA ALA A 22 2.82 -4.53 12.54
C ALA A 22 1.31 -4.22 12.46
N VAL A 23 0.98 -2.95 12.19
CA VAL A 23 -0.41 -2.50 12.04
C VAL A 23 -1.00 -3.06 10.74
N PHE A 24 -0.29 -2.93 9.62
CA PHE A 24 -0.75 -3.44 8.33
C PHE A 24 -0.84 -4.97 8.34
N ARG A 25 0.16 -5.66 8.91
CA ARG A 25 0.13 -7.11 9.11
C ARG A 25 -1.15 -7.54 9.82
N LYS A 26 -1.48 -6.91 10.95
CA LYS A 26 -2.68 -7.23 11.71
C LYS A 26 -3.94 -7.08 10.84
N MET A 27 -4.06 -5.98 10.09
CA MET A 27 -5.20 -5.74 9.21
C MET A 27 -5.34 -6.84 8.15
N ILE A 28 -4.24 -7.19 7.47
CA ILE A 28 -4.27 -8.22 6.42
C ILE A 28 -4.59 -9.60 7.01
N THR A 29 -3.96 -9.99 8.12
CA THR A 29 -4.22 -11.29 8.77
C THR A 29 -5.61 -11.41 9.37
N GLU A 30 -6.24 -10.29 9.74
CA GLU A 30 -7.63 -10.24 10.24
C GLU A 30 -8.66 -10.06 9.11
N GLY A 31 -8.23 -10.01 7.84
CA GLY A 31 -9.12 -9.78 6.69
C GLY A 31 -9.72 -8.37 6.63
N ARG A 32 -9.17 -7.41 7.37
CA ARG A 32 -9.62 -6.01 7.45
C ARG A 32 -9.09 -5.18 6.28
N TYR A 33 -9.38 -5.62 5.06
CA TYR A 33 -8.85 -4.98 3.85
C TYR A 33 -9.34 -3.54 3.64
N ALA A 34 -10.55 -3.18 4.11
CA ALA A 34 -11.03 -1.80 4.04
C ALA A 34 -10.14 -0.84 4.86
N ASP A 35 -9.72 -1.25 6.06
CA ASP A 35 -8.79 -0.48 6.88
C ASP A 35 -7.38 -0.46 6.25
N ALA A 36 -6.98 -1.52 5.56
CA ALA A 36 -5.71 -1.57 4.84
C ALA A 36 -5.69 -0.58 3.65
N VAL A 37 -6.80 -0.44 2.92
CA VAL A 37 -6.94 0.56 1.83
C VAL A 37 -6.79 1.97 2.37
N GLU A 38 -7.33 2.23 3.56
CA GLU A 38 -7.18 3.50 4.24
C GLU A 38 -5.71 3.85 4.53
N VAL A 39 -4.87 2.87 4.87
CA VAL A 39 -3.41 3.09 5.02
C VAL A 39 -2.78 3.54 3.70
N ALA A 40 -3.16 2.95 2.57
CA ALA A 40 -2.69 3.40 1.25
C ALA A 40 -3.15 4.82 0.93
N ARG A 41 -4.44 5.12 1.16
CA ARG A 41 -5.01 6.46 0.94
C ARG A 41 -4.27 7.53 1.74
N GLN A 42 -4.03 7.27 3.03
CA GLN A 42 -3.30 8.20 3.89
C GLN A 42 -1.87 8.43 3.41
N GLN A 43 -1.19 7.43 2.84
CA GLN A 43 0.14 7.64 2.26
C GLN A 43 0.10 8.57 1.05
N VAL A 44 -0.89 8.42 0.17
CA VAL A 44 -1.10 9.32 -0.97
C VAL A 44 -1.40 10.75 -0.49
N GLU A 45 -2.28 10.90 0.50
CA GLU A 45 -2.62 12.21 1.10
C GLU A 45 -1.42 12.87 1.77
N ASN A 46 -0.47 12.08 2.26
CA ASN A 46 0.79 12.54 2.83
C ASN A 46 1.91 12.71 1.79
N GLY A 47 1.60 12.63 0.50
CA GLY A 47 2.54 12.98 -0.58
C GLY A 47 3.27 11.81 -1.23
N ALA A 48 2.88 10.56 -0.95
CA ALA A 48 3.36 9.42 -1.72
C ALA A 48 2.79 9.47 -3.15
N GLN A 49 3.68 9.43 -4.14
CA GLN A 49 3.30 9.39 -5.56
C GLN A 49 3.12 7.95 -6.05
N VAL A 50 3.77 7.00 -5.38
CA VAL A 50 3.67 5.56 -5.63
C VAL A 50 3.47 4.86 -4.29
N ILE A 51 2.78 3.73 -4.28
CA ILE A 51 2.60 2.87 -3.11
C ILE A 51 3.32 1.55 -3.36
N ASP A 52 4.23 1.18 -2.47
CA ASP A 52 4.84 -0.14 -2.45
C ASP A 52 3.93 -1.12 -1.71
N VAL A 53 3.72 -2.32 -2.25
CA VAL A 53 2.86 -3.32 -1.63
C VAL A 53 3.64 -4.61 -1.41
N ASN A 54 3.70 -5.05 -0.15
CA ASN A 54 4.34 -6.31 0.21
C ASN A 54 3.36 -7.14 1.07
N MET A 55 3.02 -8.32 0.55
CA MET A 55 2.12 -9.30 1.16
C MET A 55 2.85 -10.60 1.55
N ASP A 56 4.18 -10.57 1.66
CA ASP A 56 4.96 -11.74 2.03
C ASP A 56 4.95 -11.91 3.56
N GLU A 57 4.41 -13.05 4.00
CA GLU A 57 4.37 -13.52 5.38
C GLU A 57 4.18 -15.04 5.39
N GLY A 58 4.81 -15.74 6.34
CA GLY A 58 4.93 -17.21 6.31
C GLY A 58 3.60 -17.97 6.43
N MET A 59 2.55 -17.36 6.97
CA MET A 59 1.24 -17.96 7.22
C MET A 59 0.16 -17.47 6.24
N LEU A 60 0.52 -16.62 5.28
CA LEU A 60 -0.42 -15.96 4.38
C LEU A 60 -0.28 -16.47 2.94
N ASP A 61 -1.40 -16.67 2.25
CA ASP A 61 -1.38 -16.77 0.78
C ASP A 61 -1.11 -15.38 0.19
N GLY A 62 0.18 -15.06 0.02
CA GLY A 62 0.63 -13.76 -0.49
C GLY A 62 0.03 -13.38 -1.83
N ALA A 63 -0.19 -14.35 -2.73
CA ALA A 63 -0.74 -14.09 -4.06
C ALA A 63 -2.23 -13.75 -4.00
N GLU A 64 -3.00 -14.45 -3.17
CA GLU A 64 -4.40 -14.15 -2.92
C GLU A 64 -4.57 -12.78 -2.23
N ALA A 65 -3.80 -12.51 -1.18
CA ALA A 65 -3.87 -11.23 -0.46
C ALA A 65 -3.47 -10.04 -1.35
N MET A 66 -2.41 -10.19 -2.16
CA MET A 66 -1.99 -9.20 -3.14
C MET A 66 -3.12 -8.88 -4.12
N ARG A 67 -3.72 -9.92 -4.74
CA ARG A 67 -4.82 -9.74 -5.69
C ARG A 67 -6.03 -9.05 -5.03
N THR A 68 -6.39 -9.48 -3.82
CA THR A 68 -7.51 -8.93 -3.07
C THR A 68 -7.29 -7.45 -2.78
N PHE A 69 -6.13 -7.10 -2.25
CA PHE A 69 -5.80 -5.72 -1.90
C PHE A 69 -5.74 -4.81 -3.13
N LEU A 70 -5.06 -5.22 -4.21
CA LEU A 70 -4.94 -4.41 -5.43
C LEU A 70 -6.30 -4.21 -6.13
N ASN A 71 -7.18 -5.22 -6.13
CA ASN A 71 -8.52 -5.07 -6.69
C ASN A 71 -9.37 -4.06 -5.89
N LEU A 72 -9.19 -3.99 -4.57
CA LEU A 72 -9.88 -3.00 -3.73
C LEU A 72 -9.34 -1.58 -3.92
N ILE A 73 -8.04 -1.43 -4.18
CA ILE A 73 -7.43 -0.14 -4.52
C ILE A 73 -7.93 0.38 -5.87
N ALA A 74 -8.25 -0.51 -6.81
CA ALA A 74 -8.72 -0.15 -8.15
C ALA A 74 -10.22 0.17 -8.23
N ALA A 75 -10.99 -0.15 -7.17
CA ALA A 75 -12.44 0.02 -7.10
C ALA A 75 -12.84 1.46 -6.73
#